data_AF-A0A2S6IF37-F1
#
_entry.id   AF-A0A2S6IF37-F1
#
_cell.length_a   1.000
_cell.length_b   1.000
_cell.length_c   1.000
_cell.angle_alpha   90.00
_cell.angle_beta   90.00
_cell.angle_gamma   90.00
#
_symmetry.space_group_name_H-M   'P 1'
#
loop_
_entity.id
_entity.type
_entity.pdbx_description
1 polymer ?
#
loop_
_entity_poly.entity_id
_entity_poly.type
_entity_poly.pdbx_seq_one_letter_code
_entity_poly.pdbx_strand_id
1 'polypeptide(L)' 'WQNNWDELTVFFEFPIEIRKIIYTTNLIENLNGKIRKYTKNKLSFRTDQAVMKSVYLAIREATKKWSMPVRN' A
#
# COMPACT_ATOMS: atom_id res chain seq x y z
N TRP A 1 -0.08 7.43 20.30
CA TRP A 1 -1.25 6.54 20.30
C TRP A 1 -2.37 7.10 21.18
N GLN A 2 -2.07 7.55 22.41
CA GLN A 2 -3.07 8.21 23.29
C GLN A 2 -3.75 9.42 22.64
N ASN A 3 -3.00 10.30 21.98
CA ASN A 3 -3.57 11.47 21.28
C ASN A 3 -4.41 11.12 20.04
N ASN A 4 -4.30 9.89 19.52
CA ASN A 4 -5.03 9.43 18.34
C ASN A 4 -6.01 8.30 18.73
N TRP A 5 -6.34 8.19 20.01
CA TRP A 5 -7.09 7.05 20.53
C TRP A 5 -8.45 6.92 19.85
N ASP A 6 -9.14 8.04 19.66
CA ASP A 6 -10.45 8.08 19.00
C ASP A 6 -10.38 7.49 17.58
N GLU A 7 -9.39 7.89 16.77
CA GLU A 7 -9.19 7.36 15.42
C GLU A 7 -8.81 5.87 15.43
N LEU A 8 -7.96 5.45 16.37
CA LEU A 8 -7.53 4.05 16.48
C LEU A 8 -8.68 3.15 16.93
N THR A 9 -9.62 3.64 17.74
CA THR A 9 -10.74 2.81 18.23
C THR A 9 -11.77 2.48 17.17
N VAL A 10 -11.90 3.27 16.10
CA VAL A 10 -12.77 2.96 14.95
C VAL A 10 -12.45 1.58 14.35
N PHE A 11 -11.20 1.14 14.45
CA PHE A 11 -10.79 -0.21 14.03
C PHE A 11 -11.64 -1.32 14.67
N PHE A 12 -12.09 -1.15 15.92
CA PHE A 12 -12.85 -2.17 16.64
C PHE A 12 -14.32 -2.26 16.21
N GLU A 13 -14.83 -1.27 15.47
CA GLU A 13 -16.19 -1.31 14.92
C GLU A 13 -16.32 -2.29 13.74
N PHE A 14 -15.19 -2.68 13.13
CA PHE A 14 -15.18 -3.60 12.00
C PHE A 14 -15.34 -5.08 12.43
N PRO A 15 -16.05 -5.91 11.63
CA PRO A 15 -16.06 -7.37 11.78
C PRO A 15 -14.66 -7.97 11.81
N ILE A 16 -14.52 -9.14 12.43
CA ILE A 16 -13.21 -9.79 12.63
C ILE A 16 -12.50 -10.09 11.31
N GLU A 17 -13.26 -10.43 10.27
CA GLU A 17 -12.79 -10.70 8.91
C GLU A 17 -12.12 -9.46 8.31
N ILE A 18 -12.72 -8.28 8.50
CA ILE A 18 -12.20 -7.01 8.01
C ILE A 18 -11.00 -6.55 8.85
N ARG A 19 -11.07 -6.70 10.17
CA ARG A 19 -9.95 -6.37 11.08
C ARG A 19 -8.69 -7.14 10.67
N LYS A 20 -8.83 -8.43 10.34
CA LYS A 20 -7.74 -9.27 9.83
C LYS A 20 -7.07 -8.69 8.59
N ILE A 21 -7.86 -8.18 7.65
CA ILE A 21 -7.31 -7.54 6.45
C ILE A 21 -6.58 -6.24 6.83
N ILE A 22 -7.16 -5.40 7.69
CA ILE A 22 -6.60 -4.11 8.07
C ILE A 22 -5.27 -4.25 8.83
N TYR A 23 -5.18 -5.12 9.84
CA TYR A 23 -3.94 -5.25 10.63
C TYR A 23 -2.84 -6.00 9.89
N THR A 24 -3.15 -6.67 8.77
CA THR A 24 -2.11 -7.28 7.93
C THR A 24 -1.32 -6.19 7.19
N THR A 25 -0.11 -5.92 7.67
CA THR A 25 0.81 -4.95 7.04
C THR A 25 1.33 -5.43 5.68
N ASN A 26 1.21 -6.73 5.37
CA ASN A 26 1.81 -7.37 4.21
C ASN A 26 1.34 -6.76 2.88
N LEU A 27 0.10 -6.29 2.78
CA LEU A 27 -0.43 -5.69 1.54
C LEU A 27 0.23 -4.33 1.23
N ILE A 28 0.20 -3.42 2.20
CA ILE A 28 0.76 -2.06 2.04
C ILE A 28 2.27 -2.11 1.94
N GLU A 29 2.94 -2.91 2.78
CA GLU A 29 4.40 -3.04 2.76
C GLU A 29 4.90 -3.68 1.46
N ASN A 30 4.20 -4.69 0.93
CA ASN A 30 4.56 -5.28 -0.37
C ASN A 30 4.46 -4.26 -1.51
N LEU A 31 3.39 -3.45 -1.53
CA LEU A 31 3.22 -2.40 -2.53
C LEU A 31 4.31 -1.33 -2.40
N ASN A 32 4.58 -0.85 -1.19
CA ASN A 32 5.64 0.12 -0.92
C ASN A 32 7.02 -0.43 -1.32
N GLY A 33 7.29 -1.71 -1.05
CA GLY A 33 8.51 -2.39 -1.48
C GLY A 33 8.66 -2.42 -3.01
N LYS A 34 7.57 -2.68 -3.75
CA LYS A 34 7.58 -2.61 -5.22
C LYS A 34 7.85 -1.18 -5.71
N ILE A 35 7.14 -0.19 -5.18
CA ILE A 35 7.36 1.22 -5.58
C ILE A 35 8.83 1.61 -5.35
N ARG A 36 9.38 1.34 -4.15
CA ARG A 36 10.80 1.57 -3.84
C ARG A 36 11.74 0.85 -4.81
N LYS A 37 11.45 -0.40 -5.18
CA LYS A 37 12.26 -1.15 -6.16
C LYS A 37 12.30 -0.48 -7.53
N TYR A 38 11.19 0.11 -7.99
CA TYR A 38 11.13 0.79 -9.29
C TYR A 38 11.75 2.19 -9.26
N THR A 39 11.75 2.87 -8.13
CA THR A 39 12.33 4.21 -8.00
C THR A 39 13.80 4.20 -7.59
N LYS A 40 14.31 3.16 -6.91
CA LYS A 40 15.69 3.13 -6.35
C LYS A 40 16.81 3.38 -7.37
N ASN A 41 16.62 3.00 -8.62
CA ASN A 41 17.64 3.14 -9.66
C ASN A 41 17.71 4.57 -10.24
N LYS A 42 16.78 5.46 -9.86
CA LYS A 42 16.81 6.88 -10.18
C LYS A 42 17.05 7.70 -8.91
N LEU A 43 18.22 8.33 -8.84
CA LEU A 43 18.58 9.26 -7.76
C LEU A 43 17.72 10.54 -7.79
N SER A 44 17.30 11.00 -8.97
CA SER A 44 16.41 12.15 -9.12
C SER A 44 15.52 12.04 -10.37
N PHE A 45 14.38 12.71 -10.32
CA PHE A 45 13.48 12.88 -11.45
C PHE A 45 13.57 14.33 -11.94
N ARG A 46 13.53 14.54 -13.25
CA ARG A 46 13.62 15.89 -13.87
C ARG A 46 12.34 16.71 -13.70
N THR A 47 11.20 16.04 -13.53
CA THR A 47 9.87 16.66 -13.37
C THR A 47 8.98 15.79 -12.50
N ASP A 48 7.96 16.39 -11.89
CA ASP A 48 6.97 15.68 -11.08
C ASP A 48 6.16 14.66 -11.91
N GLN A 49 5.90 14.99 -13.18
CA GLN A 49 5.24 14.07 -14.11
C GLN A 49 6.06 12.79 -14.33
N ALA A 50 7.40 12.89 -14.32
CA ALA A 50 8.25 11.73 -14.49
C ALA A 50 8.20 10.78 -13.27
N VAL A 51 8.12 11.32 -12.05
CA VAL A 51 7.97 10.47 -10.84
C VAL A 51 6.58 9.87 -10.78
N MET A 52 5.53 10.65 -11.07
CA MET A 52 4.14 10.17 -11.14
C MET A 52 4.02 8.98 -12.12
N LYS A 53 4.59 9.12 -13.32
CA LYS A 53 4.60 8.04 -14.33
C LYS A 53 5.33 6.80 -13.84
N SER A 54 6.45 6.96 -13.13
CA SER A 54 7.21 5.83 -12.57
C SER A 54 6.41 5.06 -11.52
N VAL A 55 5.75 5.78 -10.61
CA VAL A 55 4.90 5.19 -9.57
C VAL A 55 3.69 4.50 -10.21
N TYR A 56 3.03 5.14 -11.16
CA TYR A 56 1.92 4.55 -11.92
C TYR A 56 2.32 3.22 -12.58
N LEU A 57 3.46 3.18 -13.27
CA LEU A 57 3.94 1.96 -13.93
C LEU A 57 4.26 0.85 -12.91
N ALA A 58 4.82 1.19 -11.75
CA ALA A 58 5.10 0.23 -10.69
C ALA A 58 3.79 -0.37 -10.12
N ILE A 59 2.78 0.46 -9.87
CA ILE A 59 1.46 0.02 -9.41
C ILE A 59 0.80 -0.85 -10.48
N ARG A 60 0.81 -0.42 -11.74
CA ARG A 60 0.22 -1.18 -12.86
C ARG A 60 0.85 -2.57 -13.01
N GLU A 61 2.15 -2.70 -12.78
CA GLU A 61 2.81 -4.01 -12.79
C GLU A 61 2.48 -4.84 -11.54
N ALA A 62 2.33 -4.18 -10.39
CA ALA A 62 1.92 -4.84 -9.16
C ALA A 62 0.51 -5.46 -9.26
N THR A 63 -0.44 -4.72 -9.82
CA THR A 63 -1.86 -5.09 -9.92
C THR A 63 -2.10 -6.27 -10.86
N LYS A 64 -1.26 -6.47 -11.89
CA LYS A 64 -1.36 -7.66 -12.76
C LYS A 64 -1.32 -8.99 -12.00
N LYS A 65 -0.68 -9.01 -10.81
CA LYS A 65 -0.57 -10.21 -9.97
C LYS A 65 -1.69 -10.34 -8.94
N TRP A 66 -2.59 -9.37 -8.84
CA TRP A 66 -3.71 -9.36 -7.90
C TRP A 66 -4.95 -10.00 -8.51
N SER A 67 -4.84 -11.28 -8.87
CA SER A 67 -5.94 -12.06 -9.44
C SER A 67 -6.71 -12.88 -8.41
N MET A 68 -6.15 -13.07 -7.22
CA MET A 68 -6.75 -13.90 -6.18
C MET A 68 -7.67 -13.08 -5.27
N PRO A 69 -8.92 -13.53 -5.04
CA PRO A 69 -9.80 -12.89 -4.08
C PRO A 69 -9.31 -13.11 -2.65
N VAL A 70 -9.71 -12.22 -1.76
CA VAL A 70 -9.48 -12.38 -0.32
C VAL A 70 -10.27 -13.60 0.15
N ARG A 71 -9.59 -14.49 0.90
CA ARG A 71 -10.20 -15.66 1.52
C ARG A 71 -10.55 -15.32 2.97
N ASN A 72 -11.75 -15.69 3.40
CA ASN A 72 -12.16 -15.61 4.80
C ASN A 72 -11.50 -16.73 5.61
#